data_AF-A0A972MSE3-F1
#
_entry.id   AF-A0A972MSE3-F1
#
_cell.length_a   1.000
_cell.length_b   1.000
_cell.length_c   1.000
_cell.angle_alpha   90.00
_cell.angle_beta   90.00
_cell.angle_gamma   90.00
#
_symmetry.space_group_name_H-M   'P 1'
#
loop_
_entity.id
_entity.type
_entity.pdbx_description
1 polymer ?
#
loop_
_entity_poly.entity_id
_entity_poly.type
_entity_poly.pdbx_seq_one_letter_code
_entity_poly.pdbx_strand_id
1 'polypeptide(L)'
;MFKKINRFFFPSQIIYSLVLFILMVIIFFIYRDIDHSFNTVEKEYLELQSQDIESFSRNISEYLQHHLHFKNIDELKKDPECIEKISNLLALFSTKHYRFIYILYLDDMGKLRYFADGSYEKSQRGIFGQKFDPESNVWKKALEENKIVHVQQHTFTDLWSTYYCPLNISNQYKLLLVFDISLESLDNFR
;
A
#
# COMPACT_ATOMS: atom_id res chain seq x y z
N MET A 1 12.39 54.15 -53.51
CA MET A 1 12.21 54.35 -52.06
C MET A 1 12.50 53.04 -51.35
N PHE A 2 13.76 52.76 -51.03
CA PHE A 2 14.17 51.47 -50.45
C PHE A 2 13.84 51.40 -48.97
N LYS A 3 13.01 50.42 -48.60
CA LYS A 3 12.63 50.09 -47.23
C LYS A 3 13.89 49.65 -46.48
N LYS A 4 14.34 50.44 -45.52
CA LYS A 4 15.44 50.11 -44.60
C LYS A 4 14.97 48.92 -43.76
N ILE A 5 15.25 47.70 -44.21
CA ILE A 5 15.01 46.49 -43.43
C ILE A 5 15.96 46.56 -42.24
N ASN A 6 15.37 46.60 -41.06
CA ASN A 6 16.04 46.76 -39.78
C ASN A 6 16.90 45.51 -39.50
N ARG A 7 18.11 45.48 -40.07
CA ARG A 7 19.11 44.39 -39.91
C ARG A 7 19.57 44.17 -38.47
N PHE A 8 19.14 45.03 -37.53
CA PHE A 8 19.49 44.96 -36.12
C PHE A 8 18.54 44.05 -35.29
N PHE A 9 17.42 43.59 -35.85
CA PHE A 9 16.45 42.74 -35.13
C PHE A 9 16.71 41.23 -35.25
N PHE A 10 17.44 40.77 -36.27
CA PHE A 10 17.74 39.36 -36.47
C PHE A 10 18.74 38.73 -35.48
N PRO A 11 19.83 39.39 -35.05
CA PRO A 11 20.79 38.75 -34.15
C PRO A 11 20.25 38.58 -32.72
N SER A 12 19.39 39.48 -32.24
CA SER A 12 18.80 39.37 -30.91
C SER A 12 17.79 38.22 -30.82
N GLN A 13 16.97 38.01 -31.85
CA GLN A 13 16.03 36.88 -31.91
C GLN A 13 16.73 35.52 -31.86
N ILE A 14 17.85 35.38 -32.59
CA ILE A 14 18.67 34.16 -32.56
C ILE A 14 19.24 33.91 -31.15
N ILE A 15 19.71 34.97 -30.48
CA ILE A 15 20.20 34.87 -29.10
C ILE A 15 19.08 34.45 -28.14
N TYR A 16 17.88 35.03 -28.24
CA TYR A 16 16.74 34.62 -27.40
C TYR A 16 16.32 33.17 -27.64
N SER A 17 16.27 32.73 -28.90
CA SER A 17 15.98 31.33 -29.23
C SER A 17 17.05 30.37 -28.69
N LEU A 18 18.33 30.75 -28.75
CA LEU A 18 19.43 29.96 -28.19
C LEU A 18 19.34 29.87 -26.66
N VAL A 19 19.06 30.98 -25.98
CA VAL A 19 18.86 31.01 -24.52
C VAL A 19 17.66 30.16 -24.12
N LEU A 20 16.53 30.25 -24.84
CA LEU A 20 15.36 29.42 -24.58
C LEU A 20 15.65 27.93 -24.78
N PHE A 21 16.40 27.58 -25.83
CA PHE A 21 16.81 26.20 -26.07
C PHE A 21 17.69 25.68 -24.93
N ILE A 22 18.67 26.47 -24.47
CA ILE A 22 19.51 26.12 -23.32
C ILE A 22 18.64 25.92 -22.06
N LEU A 23 17.67 26.80 -21.81
CA LEU A 23 16.75 26.66 -20.68
C LEU A 23 15.92 25.38 -20.77
N MET A 24 15.40 25.02 -21.96
CA MET A 24 14.66 23.76 -22.14
C MET A 24 15.55 22.54 -21.88
N VAL A 25 16.81 22.57 -22.35
CA VAL A 25 17.77 21.49 -22.10
C VAL A 25 18.06 21.37 -20.60
N ILE A 26 18.26 22.48 -19.89
CA ILE A 26 18.47 22.47 -18.43
C ILE A 26 17.23 21.91 -17.71
N ILE A 27 16.03 22.37 -18.05
CA ILE A 27 14.77 21.88 -17.46
C ILE A 27 14.62 20.38 -17.71
N PHE A 28 14.95 19.90 -18.91
CA PHE A 28 14.90 18.48 -19.24
C PHE A 28 15.84 17.64 -18.36
N PHE A 29 17.08 18.09 -18.15
CA PHE A 29 18.02 17.40 -17.27
C PHE A 29 17.56 17.41 -15.81
N ILE A 30 17.07 18.56 -15.32
CA ILE A 30 16.51 18.67 -13.97
C ILE A 30 15.33 17.71 -13.79
N TYR A 31 14.40 17.69 -14.75
CA TYR A 31 13.25 16.79 -14.71
C TYR A 31 13.69 15.32 -14.63
N ARG A 32 14.65 14.91 -15.48
CA ARG A 32 15.16 13.53 -15.51
C ARG A 32 15.84 13.13 -14.21
N ASP A 33 16.63 14.03 -13.62
CA ASP A 33 17.35 13.73 -12.37
C ASP A 33 16.38 13.67 -11.17
N ILE A 34 15.33 14.50 -11.16
CA ILE A 34 14.24 14.43 -10.17
C ILE A 34 13.49 13.11 -10.32
N ASP A 35 13.08 12.75 -11.53
CA ASP A 35 12.32 11.53 -11.82
C ASP A 35 13.11 10.27 -11.41
N HIS A 36 14.40 10.20 -11.76
CA HIS A 36 15.26 9.09 -11.35
C HIS A 36 15.43 9.01 -9.83
N SER A 37 15.64 10.15 -9.17
CA SER A 37 15.78 10.21 -7.71
C SER A 37 14.51 9.75 -7.01
N PHE A 38 13.34 10.19 -7.49
CA PHE A 38 12.05 9.81 -6.93
C PHE A 38 11.81 8.30 -7.08
N ASN A 39 12.04 7.74 -8.27
CA ASN A 39 11.91 6.31 -8.53
C ASN A 39 12.86 5.45 -7.68
N THR A 40 14.03 5.98 -7.31
CA THR A 40 15.00 5.26 -6.45
C THR A 40 14.54 5.26 -5.00
N VAL A 41 14.14 6.42 -4.48
CA VAL A 41 13.62 6.56 -3.11
C VAL A 41 12.35 5.72 -2.92
N GLU A 42 11.46 5.68 -3.91
CA GLU A 42 10.26 4.87 -3.87
C GLU A 42 10.59 3.37 -3.75
N LYS A 43 11.53 2.87 -4.55
CA LYS A 43 11.96 1.46 -4.48
C LYS A 43 12.57 1.10 -3.13
N GLU A 44 13.49 1.91 -2.63
CA GLU A 44 14.12 1.67 -1.32
C GLU A 44 13.09 1.68 -0.19
N TYR A 45 12.13 2.62 -0.23
CA TYR A 45 11.04 2.69 0.73
C TYR A 45 10.14 1.45 0.70
N LEU A 46 9.79 0.97 -0.50
CA LEU A 46 8.98 -0.24 -0.69
C LEU A 46 9.70 -1.51 -0.21
N GLU A 47 11.01 -1.60 -0.42
CA GLU A 47 11.81 -2.71 0.09
C GLU A 47 11.84 -2.74 1.62
N LEU A 48 12.04 -1.58 2.26
CA LEU A 48 11.98 -1.45 3.72
C LEU A 48 10.59 -1.82 4.27
N GLN A 49 9.52 -1.32 3.66
CA GLN A 49 8.16 -1.69 4.04
C GLN A 49 7.91 -3.19 3.93
N SER A 50 8.38 -3.82 2.86
CA SER A 50 8.19 -5.26 2.66
C SER A 50 8.83 -6.08 3.78
N GLN A 51 10.01 -5.68 4.26
CA GLN A 51 10.71 -6.33 5.38
C GLN A 51 9.98 -6.15 6.72
N ASP A 52 9.47 -4.93 6.98
CA ASP A 52 8.68 -4.63 8.17
C ASP A 52 7.38 -5.44 8.19
N ILE A 53 6.68 -5.50 7.07
CA ILE A 53 5.42 -6.24 6.93
C ILE A 53 5.62 -7.74 7.10
N GLU A 54 6.72 -8.30 6.56
CA GLU A 54 7.06 -9.70 6.80
C GLU A 54 7.28 -9.97 8.29
N SER A 55 8.00 -9.08 8.97
CA SER A 55 8.24 -9.17 10.41
C SER A 55 6.96 -9.04 11.23
N PHE A 56 6.10 -8.06 10.93
CA PHE A 56 4.82 -7.88 11.61
C PHE A 56 3.87 -9.05 11.37
N SER A 57 3.76 -9.51 10.12
CA SER A 57 2.92 -10.65 9.77
C SER A 57 3.34 -11.90 10.53
N ARG A 58 4.64 -12.17 10.61
CA ARG A 58 5.16 -13.30 11.39
C ARG A 58 4.82 -13.16 12.87
N ASN A 59 5.11 -12.00 13.46
CA ASN A 59 4.86 -11.76 14.89
C ASN A 59 3.37 -11.87 15.25
N ILE A 60 2.49 -11.31 14.42
CA ILE A 60 1.04 -11.42 14.59
C ILE A 60 0.62 -12.88 14.45
N SER A 61 1.08 -13.59 13.42
CA SER A 61 0.75 -15.01 13.22
C SER A 61 1.16 -15.86 14.42
N GLU A 62 2.38 -15.68 14.93
CA GLU A 62 2.89 -16.39 16.11
C GLU A 62 2.07 -16.07 17.36
N TYR A 63 1.79 -14.78 17.61
CA TYR A 63 0.97 -14.36 18.75
C TYR A 63 -0.42 -14.98 18.70
N LEU A 64 -1.07 -14.91 17.54
CA LEU A 64 -2.40 -15.48 17.31
C LEU A 64 -2.37 -16.99 17.58
N GLN A 65 -1.39 -17.71 17.05
CA GLN A 65 -1.26 -19.15 17.23
C GLN A 65 -1.02 -19.56 18.69
N HIS A 66 -0.19 -18.82 19.43
CA HIS A 66 0.17 -19.14 20.81
C HIS A 66 -0.90 -18.76 21.83
N HIS A 67 -1.59 -17.62 21.65
CA HIS A 67 -2.46 -17.08 22.70
C HIS A 67 -3.94 -17.37 22.50
N LEU A 68 -4.38 -17.58 21.26
CA LEU A 68 -5.79 -17.77 20.97
C LEU A 68 -6.14 -19.23 20.67
N HIS A 69 -5.15 -20.14 20.74
CA HIS A 69 -5.30 -21.57 20.52
C HIS A 69 -6.32 -21.86 19.41
N PHE A 70 -6.06 -21.36 18.20
CA PHE A 70 -6.93 -21.49 17.04
C PHE A 70 -7.15 -22.98 16.71
N LYS A 71 -8.16 -23.60 17.33
CA LYS A 71 -8.49 -25.01 17.12
C LYS A 71 -9.38 -25.18 15.88
N ASN A 72 -10.24 -24.19 15.60
CA ASN A 72 -11.09 -24.14 14.42
C ASN A 72 -11.62 -22.70 14.20
N ILE A 73 -11.56 -22.16 12.97
CA ILE A 73 -12.20 -20.88 12.66
C ILE A 73 -13.69 -20.92 12.99
N ASP A 74 -14.39 -22.01 12.72
CA ASP A 74 -15.84 -22.08 12.96
C ASP A 74 -16.22 -21.97 14.45
N GLU A 75 -15.29 -22.29 15.36
CA GLU A 75 -15.47 -22.04 16.79
C GLU A 75 -15.24 -20.56 17.10
N LEU A 76 -14.24 -19.95 16.48
CA LEU A 76 -13.93 -18.52 16.64
C LEU A 76 -15.00 -17.61 16.03
N LYS A 77 -15.65 -18.04 14.94
CA LYS A 77 -16.82 -17.35 14.36
C LYS A 77 -17.97 -17.22 15.37
N LYS A 78 -18.02 -18.10 16.38
CA LYS A 78 -19.05 -18.13 17.42
C LYS A 78 -18.63 -17.41 18.69
N ASP A 79 -17.42 -16.84 18.73
CA ASP A 79 -16.88 -16.12 19.89
C ASP A 79 -16.59 -14.65 19.51
N PRO A 80 -17.59 -13.76 19.66
CA PRO A 80 -17.42 -12.33 19.42
C PRO A 80 -16.35 -11.69 20.32
N GLU A 81 -16.13 -12.22 21.52
CA GLU A 81 -15.13 -11.67 22.45
C GLU A 81 -13.72 -11.95 21.93
N CYS A 82 -13.50 -13.13 21.35
CA CYS A 82 -12.24 -13.47 20.67
C CYS A 82 -12.00 -12.59 19.45
N ILE A 83 -13.01 -12.39 18.60
CA ILE A 83 -12.91 -11.50 17.42
C ILE A 83 -12.56 -10.07 17.84
N GLU A 84 -13.18 -9.56 18.91
CA GLU A 84 -12.88 -8.23 19.44
C GLU A 84 -11.47 -8.15 20.05
N LYS A 85 -10.98 -9.20 20.73
CA LYS A 85 -9.59 -9.28 21.22
C LYS A 85 -8.59 -9.22 20.06
N ILE A 86 -8.84 -9.96 18.99
CA ILE A 86 -8.02 -9.93 17.78
C ILE A 86 -8.06 -8.53 17.14
N SER A 87 -9.25 -7.95 16.99
CA SER A 87 -9.41 -6.61 16.42
C SER A 87 -8.65 -5.56 17.23
N ASN A 88 -8.69 -5.64 18.56
CA ASN A 88 -7.94 -4.74 19.43
C ASN A 88 -6.43 -4.98 19.39
N LEU A 89 -5.98 -6.23 19.22
CA LEU A 89 -4.58 -6.53 18.97
C LEU A 89 -4.09 -5.89 17.67
N LEU A 90 -4.83 -6.08 16.56
CA LEU A 90 -4.48 -5.51 15.26
C LEU A 90 -4.43 -3.97 15.30
N ALA A 91 -5.31 -3.35 16.10
CA ALA A 91 -5.32 -1.91 16.30
C ALA A 91 -4.04 -1.37 16.96
N LEU A 92 -3.32 -2.18 17.74
CA LEU A 92 -2.02 -1.78 18.32
C LEU A 92 -0.93 -1.63 17.26
N PHE A 93 -1.08 -2.31 16.12
CA PHE A 93 -0.16 -2.21 14.99
C PHE A 93 -0.57 -1.10 14.00
N SER A 94 -1.76 -0.51 14.18
CA SER A 94 -2.24 0.55 13.30
C SER A 94 -1.49 1.85 13.62
N THR A 95 -0.86 2.42 12.60
CA THR A 95 -0.12 3.69 12.70
C THR A 95 -0.59 4.65 11.62
N LYS A 96 0.00 5.84 11.54
CA LYS A 96 -0.25 6.75 10.42
C LYS A 96 0.13 6.13 9.06
N HIS A 97 1.11 5.23 9.04
CA HIS A 97 1.56 4.54 7.82
C HIS A 97 0.81 3.24 7.59
N TYR A 98 0.56 2.46 8.65
CA TYR A 98 -0.22 1.23 8.59
C TYR A 98 -1.66 1.52 9.00
N ARG A 99 -2.42 2.16 8.11
CA ARG A 99 -3.72 2.73 8.46
C ARG A 99 -4.79 1.65 8.68
N PHE A 100 -4.79 0.61 7.87
CA PHE A 100 -5.75 -0.49 7.99
C PHE A 100 -5.02 -1.83 8.05
N ILE A 101 -5.24 -2.55 9.14
CA ILE A 101 -4.74 -3.91 9.34
C ILE A 101 -5.93 -4.78 9.70
N TYR A 102 -6.22 -5.78 8.88
CA TYR A 102 -7.39 -6.63 9.07
C TYR A 102 -7.11 -8.05 8.62
N ILE A 103 -7.90 -9.00 9.15
CA ILE A 103 -7.84 -10.40 8.78
C ILE A 103 -9.06 -10.74 7.95
N LEU A 104 -8.83 -11.41 6.83
CA LEU A 104 -9.87 -11.95 5.96
C LEU A 104 -9.85 -13.48 6.01
N TYR A 105 -11.02 -14.08 5.82
CA TYR A 105 -11.16 -15.51 5.58
C TYR A 105 -11.94 -15.75 4.29
N LEU A 106 -11.77 -16.93 3.70
CA LEU A 106 -12.62 -17.40 2.62
C LEU A 106 -13.87 -18.08 3.18
N ASP A 107 -15.04 -17.62 2.75
CA ASP A 107 -16.29 -18.34 3.00
C ASP A 107 -16.40 -19.61 2.14
N ASP A 108 -17.45 -20.41 2.39
CA ASP A 108 -17.69 -21.68 1.69
C ASP A 108 -17.93 -21.51 0.18
N MET A 109 -18.18 -20.28 -0.28
CA MET A 109 -18.34 -19.92 -1.69
C MET A 109 -17.06 -19.35 -2.30
N GLY A 110 -15.95 -19.35 -1.56
CA GLY A 110 -14.66 -18.82 -2.00
C GLY A 110 -14.64 -17.29 -2.10
N LYS A 111 -15.47 -16.58 -1.32
CA LYS A 111 -15.48 -15.11 -1.24
C LYS A 111 -14.77 -14.63 0.02
N LEU A 112 -14.07 -13.51 -0.10
CA LEU A 112 -13.39 -12.89 1.04
C LEU A 112 -14.41 -12.24 1.97
N ARG A 113 -14.24 -12.51 3.26
CA ARG A 113 -15.04 -11.95 4.35
C ARG A 113 -14.12 -11.44 5.44
N TYR A 114 -14.52 -10.34 6.08
CA TYR A 114 -13.85 -9.85 7.28
C TYR A 114 -13.94 -10.89 8.40
N PHE A 115 -12.80 -11.23 8.98
CA PHE A 115 -12.70 -12.00 10.21
C PHE A 115 -12.57 -11.07 11.42
N ALA A 116 -11.61 -10.15 11.35
CA ALA A 116 -11.33 -9.13 12.37
C ALA A 116 -10.73 -7.89 11.71
N ASP A 117 -10.96 -6.71 12.27
CA ASP A 117 -10.49 -5.45 11.69
C ASP A 117 -9.89 -4.56 12.79
N GLY A 118 -8.63 -4.18 12.59
CA GLY A 118 -7.84 -3.37 13.51
C GLY A 118 -8.04 -1.87 13.40
N SER A 119 -8.97 -1.38 12.59
CA SER A 119 -9.21 0.05 12.44
C SER A 119 -9.39 0.73 13.80
N TYR A 120 -8.66 1.83 14.01
CA TYR A 120 -8.64 2.55 15.29
C TYR A 120 -10.04 3.02 15.70
N GLU A 121 -10.77 3.62 14.76
CA GLU A 121 -12.17 3.94 14.93
C GLU A 121 -13.03 2.68 14.78
N LYS A 122 -13.69 2.26 15.86
CA LYS A 122 -14.55 1.06 15.83
C LYS A 122 -15.66 1.12 14.80
N SER A 123 -16.16 2.32 14.47
CA SER A 123 -17.18 2.52 13.42
C SER A 123 -16.67 2.26 12.00
N GLN A 124 -15.35 2.27 11.80
CA GLN A 124 -14.72 2.00 10.51
C GLN A 124 -14.34 0.53 10.33
N ARG A 125 -14.40 -0.28 11.41
CA ARG A 125 -14.04 -1.70 11.37
C ARG A 125 -15.02 -2.47 10.50
N GLY A 126 -14.49 -3.31 9.61
CA GLY A 126 -15.23 -4.37 8.96
C GLY A 126 -15.87 -5.30 9.99
N ILE A 127 -17.17 -5.53 9.84
CA ILE A 127 -17.92 -6.43 10.72
C ILE A 127 -17.58 -7.88 10.34
N PHE A 128 -17.47 -8.77 11.32
CA PHE A 128 -17.29 -10.20 11.05
C PHE A 128 -18.31 -10.72 10.01
N GLY A 129 -17.83 -11.42 8.99
CA GLY A 129 -18.64 -11.96 7.90
C GLY A 129 -19.08 -10.92 6.84
N GLN A 130 -18.76 -9.64 7.03
CA GLN A 130 -18.99 -8.62 6.01
C GLN A 130 -18.22 -8.95 4.73
N LYS A 131 -18.86 -8.73 3.59
CA LYS A 131 -18.26 -8.95 2.27
C LYS A 131 -17.05 -8.02 2.08
N PHE A 132 -15.96 -8.56 1.57
CA PHE A 132 -14.82 -7.80 1.08
C PHE A 132 -14.60 -8.13 -0.40
N ASP A 133 -14.76 -7.15 -1.27
CA ASP A 133 -14.57 -7.28 -2.72
C ASP A 133 -13.41 -6.40 -3.17
N PRO A 134 -12.16 -6.90 -3.15
CA PRO A 134 -11.04 -6.15 -3.68
C PRO A 134 -11.14 -6.06 -5.21
N GLU A 135 -10.68 -4.95 -5.77
CA GLU A 135 -10.62 -4.77 -7.23
C GLU A 135 -9.69 -5.80 -7.90
N SER A 136 -8.61 -6.16 -7.20
CA SER A 136 -7.60 -7.09 -7.67
C SER A 136 -7.80 -8.50 -7.11
N ASN A 137 -7.55 -9.51 -7.93
CA ASN A 137 -7.55 -10.92 -7.52
C ASN A 137 -6.18 -11.42 -7.01
N VAL A 138 -5.21 -10.52 -6.82
CA VAL A 138 -3.83 -10.88 -6.42
C VAL A 138 -3.77 -11.59 -5.07
N TRP A 139 -4.74 -11.36 -4.18
CA TRP A 139 -4.90 -12.10 -2.93
C TRP A 139 -4.98 -13.63 -3.13
N LYS A 140 -5.48 -14.10 -4.28
CA LYS A 140 -5.53 -15.53 -4.60
C LYS A 140 -4.13 -16.12 -4.68
N LYS A 141 -3.20 -15.40 -5.32
CA LYS A 141 -1.80 -15.80 -5.44
C LYS A 141 -1.15 -15.93 -4.06
N ALA A 142 -1.44 -15.00 -3.14
CA ALA A 142 -0.94 -15.08 -1.77
C ALA A 142 -1.38 -16.36 -1.07
N LEU A 143 -2.65 -16.75 -1.24
CA LEU A 143 -3.20 -18.00 -0.68
C LEU A 143 -2.75 -19.28 -1.39
N GLU A 144 -2.52 -19.23 -2.70
CA GLU A 144 -2.09 -20.38 -3.50
C GLU A 144 -0.61 -20.68 -3.30
N GLU A 145 0.22 -19.65 -3.29
CA GLU A 145 1.68 -19.77 -3.13
C GLU A 145 2.12 -19.79 -1.67
N ASN A 146 1.23 -19.45 -0.74
CA ASN A 146 1.55 -19.24 0.67
C ASN A 146 2.70 -18.24 0.88
N LYS A 147 2.65 -17.12 0.15
CA LYS A 147 3.65 -16.06 0.17
C LYS A 147 2.99 -14.71 0.31
N ILE A 148 3.72 -13.76 0.87
CA ILE A 148 3.32 -12.36 0.88
C ILE A 148 3.29 -11.87 -0.57
N VAL A 149 2.16 -11.29 -0.97
CA VAL A 149 2.02 -10.64 -2.27
C VAL A 149 1.42 -9.27 -2.05
N HIS A 150 1.94 -8.26 -2.76
CA HIS A 150 1.45 -6.90 -2.67
C HIS A 150 0.87 -6.43 -4.00
N VAL A 151 -0.03 -5.46 -3.91
CA VAL A 151 -0.55 -4.70 -5.04
C VAL A 151 -0.26 -3.23 -4.77
N GLN A 152 0.35 -2.59 -5.75
CA GLN A 152 0.53 -1.14 -5.75
C GLN A 152 -0.57 -0.51 -6.60
N GLN A 153 -1.16 0.55 -6.06
CA GLN A 153 -2.05 1.43 -6.78
C GLN A 153 -1.42 2.82 -6.75
N HIS A 154 -1.02 3.30 -7.92
CA HIS A 154 -0.57 4.67 -8.10
C HIS A 154 -1.78 5.51 -8.49
N THR A 155 -2.22 6.40 -7.59
CA THR A 155 -3.03 7.55 -8.01
C THR A 155 -2.12 8.76 -8.20
N PHE A 156 -2.66 9.84 -8.77
CA PHE A 156 -1.89 11.05 -9.05
C PHE A 156 -1.29 11.71 -7.80
N THR A 157 -1.85 11.44 -6.62
CA THR A 157 -1.47 12.06 -5.34
C THR A 157 -0.99 11.09 -4.28
N ASP A 158 -1.33 9.80 -4.38
CA ASP A 158 -1.13 8.85 -3.31
C ASP A 158 -0.55 7.53 -3.85
N LEU A 159 0.46 7.02 -3.16
CA LEU A 159 0.95 5.67 -3.32
C LEU A 159 0.25 4.79 -2.28
N TRP A 160 -0.65 3.94 -2.75
CA TRP A 160 -1.32 2.95 -1.91
C TRP A 160 -0.75 1.56 -2.20
N SER A 161 -0.40 0.84 -1.14
CA SER A 161 0.10 -0.53 -1.23
C SER A 161 -0.67 -1.43 -0.30
N THR A 162 -1.32 -2.43 -0.87
CA THR A 162 -2.02 -3.46 -0.11
C THR A 162 -1.19 -4.74 -0.12
N TYR A 163 -0.84 -5.23 1.07
CA TYR A 163 -0.07 -6.47 1.24
C TYR A 163 -0.99 -7.57 1.76
N TYR A 164 -1.00 -8.70 1.07
CA TYR A 164 -1.72 -9.90 1.45
C TYR A 164 -0.75 -10.92 2.02
N CYS A 165 -0.87 -11.18 3.32
CA CYS A 165 0.01 -12.06 4.05
C CYS A 165 -0.78 -13.30 4.52
N PRO A 166 -0.51 -14.49 3.96
CA PRO A 166 -1.21 -15.70 4.38
C PRO A 166 -0.85 -16.06 5.82
N LEU A 167 -1.88 -16.25 6.65
CA LEU A 167 -1.74 -16.69 8.02
C LEU A 167 -1.87 -18.21 8.08
N ASN A 168 -0.78 -18.89 8.40
CA ASN A 168 -0.72 -20.36 8.53
C ASN A 168 -1.25 -20.81 9.89
N ILE A 169 -2.53 -20.56 10.13
CA ILE A 169 -3.19 -20.89 11.39
C ILE A 169 -4.07 -22.13 11.17
N SER A 170 -3.47 -23.31 11.37
CA SER A 170 -4.04 -24.64 11.12
C SER A 170 -4.31 -24.98 9.64
N ASN A 171 -4.16 -26.25 9.27
CA ASN A 171 -4.24 -26.71 7.86
C ASN A 171 -5.61 -26.56 7.18
N GLN A 172 -6.67 -26.18 7.90
CA GLN A 172 -8.03 -26.17 7.36
C GLN A 172 -8.47 -24.81 6.81
N TYR A 173 -7.89 -23.70 7.28
CA TYR A 173 -8.38 -22.37 6.92
C TYR A 173 -7.32 -21.49 6.30
N LYS A 174 -7.72 -20.87 5.19
CA LYS A 174 -6.93 -19.89 4.45
C LYS A 174 -7.26 -18.49 4.96
N LEU A 175 -6.53 -18.05 5.96
CA LEU A 175 -6.60 -16.68 6.48
C LEU A 175 -5.60 -15.78 5.76
N LEU A 176 -5.99 -14.53 5.55
CA LEU A 176 -5.13 -13.47 5.03
C LEU A 176 -5.08 -12.34 6.04
N LEU A 177 -3.90 -12.03 6.55
CA LEU A 177 -3.63 -10.75 7.19
C LEU A 177 -3.35 -9.74 6.09
N VAL A 178 -4.07 -8.62 6.10
CA VAL A 178 -3.96 -7.58 5.09
C VAL A 178 -3.47 -6.32 5.75
N PHE A 179 -2.43 -5.72 5.16
CA PHE A 179 -1.96 -4.38 5.49
C PHE A 179 -2.29 -3.48 4.32
N ASP A 180 -3.13 -2.46 4.55
CA ASP A 180 -3.39 -1.41 3.59
C ASP A 180 -2.65 -0.15 4.02
N ILE A 181 -1.66 0.21 3.22
CA ILE A 181 -0.69 1.25 3.53
C ILE A 181 -0.89 2.39 2.55
N SER A 182 -1.24 3.55 3.10
CA SER A 182 -1.23 4.81 2.39
C SER A 182 0.08 5.52 2.72
N LEU A 183 0.87 5.86 1.70
CA LEU A 183 1.77 7.00 1.83
C LEU A 183 0.93 8.28 1.73
N GLU A 184 0.22 8.62 2.80
CA GLU A 184 -0.40 9.94 2.92
C GLU A 184 0.74 10.93 3.20
N SER A 185 1.35 11.40 2.11
CA SER A 185 2.22 12.56 1.98
C SER A 185 3.50 12.62 2.84
N LEU A 186 4.62 12.73 2.14
CA LEU A 186 5.83 13.40 2.60
C LEU A 186 5.61 14.92 2.91
N ASP A 187 4.37 15.40 3.07
CA ASP A 187 4.06 16.81 3.34
C ASP A 187 4.32 17.23 4.80
N ASN A 188 4.67 16.31 5.70
CA ASN A 188 5.03 16.66 7.08
C ASN A 188 6.51 17.05 7.28
N PHE A 189 7.29 17.22 6.19
CA PHE A 189 8.67 17.72 6.24
C PHE A 189 8.83 19.18 5.75
N ARG A 190 7.75 19.99 5.80
CA ARG A 190 7.82 21.44 5.59
C ARG A 190 7.66 22.23 6.87
#